data_AF-A0A6B1DZL2-F1
#
_entry.id   AF-A0A6B1DZL2-F1
#
_cell.length_a   1.000
_cell.length_b   1.000
_cell.length_c   1.000
_cell.angle_alpha   90.00
_cell.angle_beta   90.00
_cell.angle_gamma   90.00
#
_symmetry.space_group_name_H-M   'P 1'
#
loop_
_entity.id
_entity.type
_entity.pdbx_description
1 polymer ?
#
loop_
_entity_poly.entity_id
_entity_poly.type
_entity_poly.pdbx_seq_one_letter_code
_entity_poly.pdbx_strand_id
1 'polypeptide(L)'
;MSLAGLLVALLMTALALSIVVYPLLRRETPPDQHSSPRDLETSYRRVLINIRDLDEDFATGKLNARSYDDERESLVQRGMDLLRQLDEQARKGDA
;
A
#
# COMPACT_ATOMS: atom_id res chain seq x y z
N MET A 1 -14.57 -38.40 -6.10
CA MET A 1 -14.56 -37.15 -5.31
C MET A 1 -15.97 -36.56 -5.36
N SER A 2 -16.61 -36.37 -4.21
CA SER A 2 -17.99 -35.85 -4.15
C SER A 2 -18.02 -34.36 -4.49
N LEU A 3 -18.89 -33.94 -5.42
CA LEU A 3 -19.11 -32.53 -5.78
C LEU A 3 -19.47 -31.69 -4.54
N ALA A 4 -20.22 -32.27 -3.60
CA ALA A 4 -20.54 -31.63 -2.33
C ALA A 4 -19.30 -31.37 -1.47
N GLY A 5 -18.35 -32.32 -1.45
CA GLY A 5 -17.08 -32.14 -0.73
C GLY A 5 -16.22 -31.04 -1.34
N LEU A 6 -16.23 -30.90 -2.67
CA LEU A 6 -15.50 -29.84 -3.37
C LEU A 6 -16.07 -28.45 -3.10
N LEU A 7 -17.40 -28.32 -3.04
CA LEU A 7 -18.07 -27.06 -2.69
C LEU A 7 -17.77 -26.63 -1.25
N VAL A 8 -17.79 -27.58 -0.30
CA VAL A 8 -17.47 -27.28 1.11
C VAL A 8 -16.01 -26.86 1.26
N ALA A 9 -15.08 -27.55 0.59
CA ALA A 9 -13.67 -27.19 0.62
C ALA A 9 -13.43 -25.78 0.05
N LEU A 10 -14.04 -25.47 -1.10
CA LEU A 10 -13.94 -24.15 -1.73
C LEU A 10 -14.44 -23.03 -0.81
N LEU A 11 -15.59 -23.24 -0.15
CA LEU A 11 -16.18 -22.27 0.76
C LEU A 11 -15.27 -21.99 1.98
N MET A 12 -14.70 -23.06 2.54
CA MET A 12 -13.75 -22.96 3.67
C MET A 12 -12.46 -22.24 3.26
N THR A 13 -11.92 -22.53 2.07
CA THR A 13 -10.74 -21.85 1.55
C THR A 13 -11.00 -20.36 1.32
N ALA A 14 -12.14 -20.00 0.73
CA ALA A 14 -12.52 -18.61 0.51
C ALA A 14 -12.70 -17.84 1.82
N LEU A 15 -13.28 -18.48 2.85
CA LEU A 15 -13.43 -17.90 4.17
C LEU A 15 -12.07 -17.67 4.86
N ALA A 16 -11.18 -18.66 4.81
CA ALA A 16 -9.82 -18.55 5.36
C ALA A 16 -9.02 -17.43 4.66
N LEU A 17 -9.07 -17.37 3.32
CA LEU A 17 -8.46 -16.29 2.55
C LEU A 17 -9.04 -14.93 2.95
N SER A 18 -10.35 -14.83 3.13
CA SER A 18 -10.98 -13.58 3.55
C SER A 18 -10.48 -13.12 4.92
N ILE A 19 -10.30 -14.04 5.89
CA ILE A 19 -9.79 -13.71 7.23
C ILE A 19 -8.33 -13.20 7.17
N VAL A 20 -7.51 -13.71 6.26
CA VAL A 20 -6.09 -13.32 6.14
C VAL A 20 -5.93 -12.04 5.32
N VAL A 21 -6.68 -11.91 4.23
CA VAL A 21 -6.58 -10.80 3.28
C VAL A 21 -7.26 -9.54 3.84
N TYR A 22 -8.39 -9.69 4.53
CA TYR A 22 -9.14 -8.56 5.11
C TYR A 22 -8.29 -7.64 6.01
N PRO A 23 -7.55 -8.13 7.03
CA PRO A 23 -6.72 -7.26 7.88
C PRO A 23 -5.52 -6.66 7.15
N LEU A 24 -5.02 -7.31 6.08
CA LEU A 24 -3.90 -6.80 5.30
C LEU A 24 -4.32 -5.62 4.40
N LEU A 25 -5.55 -5.68 3.87
CA LEU A 25 -6.15 -4.57 3.12
C LEU A 25 -6.67 -3.48 4.05
N ARG A 26 -7.17 -3.85 5.23
CA ARG A 26 -7.61 -2.93 6.27
C ARG A 26 -6.40 -2.46 7.08
N ARG A 27 -5.53 -1.66 6.43
CA ARG A 27 -4.66 -0.73 7.17
C ARG A 27 -5.58 0.22 7.92
N GLU A 28 -5.92 -0.13 9.14
CA GLU A 28 -6.53 0.80 10.09
C GLU A 28 -5.53 1.93 10.27
N THR A 29 -5.74 3.02 9.55
CA THR A 29 -5.25 4.33 9.93
C THR A 29 -5.78 4.58 11.33
N PRO A 30 -4.92 4.66 12.36
CA PRO A 30 -5.35 5.07 13.68
C PRO A 30 -6.10 6.40 13.54
N PRO A 31 -7.20 6.60 14.30
CA PRO A 31 -7.97 7.83 14.24
C PRO A 31 -7.05 9.00 14.62
N ASP A 32 -7.08 10.04 13.78
CA ASP A 32 -6.38 11.32 13.89
C ASP A 32 -5.81 11.64 15.28
N GLN A 33 -4.49 11.50 15.42
CA GLN A 33 -3.79 12.11 16.54
C GLN A 33 -2.37 12.43 16.09
N HIS A 34 -2.21 13.60 15.48
CA HIS A 34 -0.95 14.23 15.10
C HIS A 34 -0.01 13.25 14.37
N SER A 35 -0.08 13.22 13.04
CA SER A 35 0.95 12.58 12.22
C SER A 35 2.31 13.08 12.69
N SER A 36 2.99 12.28 13.51
CA SER A 36 4.24 12.69 14.10
C SER A 36 5.22 12.84 12.94
N PRO A 37 6.22 13.73 13.01
CA PRO A 37 7.21 13.88 11.93
C PRO A 37 7.81 12.53 11.49
N ARG A 38 7.97 11.60 12.46
CA ARG A 38 8.37 10.21 12.22
C ARG A 38 7.39 9.39 11.37
N ASP A 39 6.09 9.58 11.53
CA ASP A 39 5.06 8.85 10.79
C ASP A 39 5.00 9.30 9.33
N LEU A 40 5.19 10.60 9.08
CA LEU A 40 5.34 11.14 7.73
C LEU A 40 6.60 10.63 7.05
N GLU A 41 7.74 10.64 7.74
CA GLU A 41 8.99 10.12 7.18
C GLU A 41 8.88 8.62 6.87
N THR A 42 8.25 7.85 7.76
CA THR A 42 7.99 6.42 7.54
C THR A 42 7.06 6.19 6.34
N SER A 43 6.04 7.03 6.19
CA SER A 43 5.11 6.97 5.06
C SER A 43 5.80 7.29 3.74
N TYR A 44 6.67 8.30 3.73
CA TYR A 44 7.48 8.68 2.56
C TYR A 44 8.44 7.54 2.16
N ARG A 45 9.18 6.97 3.12
CA ARG A 45 10.06 5.81 2.88
C ARG A 45 9.28 4.61 2.30
N ARG A 46 8.05 4.39 2.76
CA ARG A 46 7.19 3.33 2.22
C ARG A 46 6.80 3.57 0.77
N VAL A 47 6.50 4.81 0.38
CA VAL A 47 6.25 5.14 -1.04
C VAL A 47 7.47 4.84 -1.90
N LEU A 48 8.68 5.16 -1.44
CA LEU A 48 9.91 4.85 -2.18
C LEU A 48 10.13 3.34 -2.37
N ILE A 49 9.86 2.54 -1.32
CA ILE A 49 9.92 1.07 -1.42
C ILE A 49 8.90 0.57 -2.45
N ASN A 50 7.66 1.06 -2.38
CA ASN A 50 6.62 0.67 -3.33
C ASN A 50 6.98 1.01 -4.78
N ILE A 51 7.58 2.18 -5.04
CA ILE A 51 8.03 2.55 -6.39
C ILE A 51 9.11 1.58 -6.87
N ARG A 52 10.09 1.26 -6.03
CA ARG A 52 11.14 0.30 -6.39
C ARG A 52 10.56 -1.08 -6.69
N ASP A 53 9.68 -1.58 -5.83
CA ASP A 53 9.08 -2.89 -6.00
C ASP A 53 8.20 -2.93 -7.28
N LEU A 54 7.50 -1.82 -7.59
CA LEU A 54 6.76 -1.65 -8.85
C LEU A 54 7.69 -1.68 -10.09
N ASP A 55 8.83 -0.98 -10.01
CA ASP A 55 9.84 -0.98 -11.08
C ASP A 55 10.43 -2.38 -11.29
N GLU A 56 10.66 -3.15 -10.21
CA GLU A 56 11.11 -4.55 -10.28
C GLU A 56 10.06 -5.47 -10.91
N ASP A 57 8.78 -5.31 -10.55
CA ASP A 57 7.69 -6.10 -11.10
C ASP A 57 7.45 -5.80 -12.59
N PHE A 58 7.63 -4.56 -13.02
CA PHE A 58 7.63 -4.20 -14.44
C PHE A 58 8.84 -4.76 -15.18
N ALA A 59 10.05 -4.61 -14.63
CA ALA A 59 11.28 -5.13 -15.23
C ALA A 59 11.28 -6.66 -15.39
N THR A 60 10.61 -7.37 -14.48
CA THR A 60 10.43 -8.83 -14.54
C THR A 60 9.24 -9.27 -15.41
N GLY A 61 8.51 -8.33 -16.00
CA GLY A 61 7.39 -8.60 -16.91
C GLY A 61 6.12 -9.10 -16.22
N LYS A 62 6.02 -8.99 -14.89
CA LYS A 62 4.81 -9.32 -14.14
C LYS A 62 3.69 -8.29 -14.34
N LEU A 63 4.05 -7.09 -14.76
CA LEU A 63 3.16 -5.97 -14.97
C LEU A 63 3.21 -5.49 -16.43
N ASN A 64 2.06 -5.08 -16.98
CA ASN A 64 2.01 -4.46 -18.30
C ASN A 64 2.29 -2.95 -18.20
N ALA A 65 2.71 -2.33 -19.31
CA ALA A 65 3.14 -0.92 -19.34
C ALA A 65 2.05 0.07 -18.89
N ARG A 66 0.79 -0.16 -19.26
CA ARG A 66 -0.31 0.74 -18.86
C ARG A 66 -0.51 0.71 -17.34
N SER A 67 -0.59 -0.49 -16.76
CA SER A 67 -0.73 -0.65 -15.31
C SER A 67 0.47 -0.09 -14.55
N TYR A 68 1.67 -0.24 -15.11
CA TYR A 68 2.89 0.37 -14.56
C TYR A 68 2.79 1.89 -14.52
N ASP A 69 2.47 2.52 -15.65
CA ASP A 69 2.44 3.99 -15.77
C ASP A 69 1.38 4.60 -14.83
N ASP A 70 0.17 4.01 -14.80
CA ASP A 70 -0.94 4.48 -13.96
C ASP A 70 -0.59 4.39 -12.46
N GLU A 71 -0.01 3.26 -12.02
CA GLU A 71 0.33 3.04 -10.62
C GLU A 71 1.54 3.88 -10.18
N ARG A 72 2.52 4.05 -11.08
CA ARG A 72 3.69 4.87 -10.85
C ARG A 72 3.34 6.34 -10.70
N GLU A 73 2.44 6.87 -11.55
CA GLU A 73 1.96 8.24 -11.43
C GLU A 73 1.30 8.48 -10.07
N SER A 74 0.42 7.57 -9.64
CA SER A 74 -0.25 7.64 -8.33
C SER A 74 0.74 7.63 -7.16
N LEU A 75 1.75 6.74 -7.20
CA LEU A 75 2.79 6.69 -6.16
C LEU A 75 3.65 7.95 -6.13
N VAL A 76 4.00 8.51 -7.29
CA VAL A 76 4.77 9.76 -7.39
C VAL A 76 3.97 10.94 -6.83
N GLN A 77 2.69 11.07 -7.19
CA GLN A 77 1.82 12.11 -6.65
C GLN A 77 1.73 12.03 -5.12
N ARG A 78 1.51 10.82 -4.59
CA ARG A 78 1.49 10.58 -3.15
C ARG A 78 2.83 10.90 -2.47
N GLY A 79 3.94 10.60 -3.11
CA GLY A 79 5.28 10.95 -2.64
C GLY A 79 5.49 12.47 -2.54
N MET A 80 5.04 13.23 -3.55
CA MET A 80 5.10 14.69 -3.55
C MET A 80 4.25 15.30 -2.43
N ASP A 81 3.04 14.78 -2.20
CA ASP A 81 2.17 15.27 -1.13
C ASP A 81 2.78 15.05 0.26
N LEU A 82 3.38 13.87 0.49
CA LEU A 82 4.06 13.57 1.74
C LEU A 82 5.30 14.45 1.95
N LEU A 83 6.08 14.68 0.89
CA LEU A 83 7.24 15.56 0.95
C LEU A 83 6.84 17.00 1.29
N ARG A 84 5.75 17.51 0.71
CA ARG A 84 5.21 18.83 1.03
C ARG A 84 4.80 18.95 2.50
N GLN A 85 4.15 17.93 3.04
CA GLN A 85 3.76 17.92 4.46
C GLN A 85 4.98 17.85 5.39
N LEU A 86 6.03 17.10 5.02
CA LEU A 86 7.30 17.07 5.74
C LEU A 86 7.96 18.46 5.78
N ASP A 87 8.00 19.16 4.64
CA ASP A 87 8.54 20.53 4.56
C ASP A 87 7.74 21.52 5.42
N GLU A 88 6.42 21.40 5.44
CA GLU A 88 5.55 22.24 6.28
C GLU A 88 5.74 21.97 7.77
N GLN A 89 5.93 20.71 8.17
CA GLN A 89 6.25 20.38 9.56
C GLN A 89 7.64 20.85 9.97
N ALA A 90 8.65 20.69 9.10
CA ALA A 90 10.00 21.21 9.36
C ALA A 90 9.98 22.72 9.61
N ARG A 91 9.28 23.49 8.76
CA ARG A 91 9.14 24.94 8.95
C ARG A 91 8.40 25.35 10.22
N LYS A 92 7.44 24.56 10.69
CA LYS A 92 6.70 24.82 11.94
C LYS A 92 7.50 24.49 13.20
N GLY A 93 8.47 23.58 13.11
CA GLY A 93 9.35 23.24 14.24
C GLY A 93 10.43 24.28 14.54
N ASP A 94 10.75 25.13 13.56
CA ASP A 94 11.76 26.20 13.65
C ASP A 94 11.20 27.57 14.09
N ALA A 95 9.87 27.68 14.31
CA ALA A 95 9.16 28.90 14.68
C ALA A 95 8.68 28.87 16.15
#